data_AF-A0A392Q4L7-F1
#
_entry.id   AF-A0A392Q4L7-F1
#
_cell.length_a   1.000
_cell.length_b   1.000
_cell.length_c   1.000
_cell.angle_alpha   90.00
_cell.angle_beta   90.00
_cell.angle_gamma   90.00
#
_symmetry.space_group_name_H-M   'P 1'
#
loop_
_entity.id
_entity.type
_entity.pdbx_description
1 polymer ?
#
loop_
_entity_poly.entity_id
_entity_poly.type
_entity_poly.pdbx_seq_one_letter_code
_entity_poly.pdbx_strand_id
1 'polypeptide(L)'
;IQASEPNLELLKNLICNDFRSLSDMKDEFMVFPTDISAEVAALKAKIGDALDKLERHYKKQIQGKAREDVRKLVESIERAGAKRLTLTPHFEPEEMMVLESVHKSLMEEMMNFEEMELSAEKKKCSEEENEEDSDRMLIDASDQIVADTSAKDKGKAIMDSEPPSYILKLQEDLDSQKVKHEALEVKVDNLAENQKVMATKQDTMDSKLDAILAL
;
A
#
# COMPACT_ATOMS: atom_id res chain seq x y z
N ILE A 1 8.66 3.43 36.16
CA ILE A 1 7.38 4.17 36.16
C ILE A 1 6.44 3.39 35.25
N GLN A 2 5.51 2.61 35.82
CA GLN A 2 4.46 1.95 35.04
C GLN A 2 3.63 3.05 34.36
N ALA A 3 3.66 3.11 33.03
CA ALA A 3 2.71 3.95 32.30
C ALA A 3 1.33 3.30 32.50
N SER A 4 0.51 3.90 33.38
CA SER A 4 -0.87 3.49 33.57
C SER A 4 -1.55 3.38 32.21
N GLU A 5 -2.26 2.28 31.97
CA GLU A 5 -3.03 2.11 30.75
C GLU A 5 -4.06 3.23 30.60
N PRO A 6 -4.29 3.74 29.38
CA PRO A 6 -5.29 4.77 29.14
C PRO A 6 -6.67 4.18 29.41
N ASN A 7 -7.39 4.78 30.36
CA ASN A 7 -8.73 4.35 30.73
C ASN A 7 -9.77 4.91 29.73
N LEU A 8 -10.17 4.06 28.78
CA LEU A 8 -11.12 4.42 27.73
C LEU A 8 -12.53 4.71 28.26
N GLU A 9 -12.93 4.07 29.37
CA GLU A 9 -14.23 4.32 30.00
C GLU A 9 -14.28 5.71 30.63
N LEU A 10 -13.19 6.16 31.26
CA LEU A 10 -13.10 7.54 31.75
C LEU A 10 -13.18 8.56 30.61
N LEU A 11 -12.50 8.30 29.49
CA LEU A 11 -12.56 9.18 28.31
C LEU A 11 -13.97 9.25 27.71
N LYS A 12 -14.63 8.10 27.55
CA LYS A 12 -16.00 8.04 27.05
C LYS A 12 -16.97 8.78 27.96
N ASN A 13 -16.88 8.55 29.27
CA ASN A 13 -17.74 9.25 30.24
C ASN A 13 -17.48 10.76 30.25
N LEU A 14 -16.22 11.19 30.13
CA LEU A 14 -15.84 12.59 30.03
C LEU A 14 -16.51 13.25 28.82
N ILE A 15 -16.38 12.63 27.65
CA ILE A 15 -16.99 13.10 26.40
C ILE A 15 -18.51 13.19 26.56
N CYS A 16 -19.17 12.12 27.01
CA CYS A 16 -20.62 12.10 27.17
C CYS A 16 -21.12 13.17 28.15
N ASN A 17 -20.40 13.37 29.26
CA ASN A 17 -20.77 14.38 30.26
C ASN A 17 -20.59 15.79 29.71
N ASP A 18 -19.46 16.08 29.07
CA ASP A 18 -19.18 17.41 28.55
C ASP A 18 -20.17 17.79 27.43
N PHE A 19 -20.53 16.85 26.54
CA PHE A 19 -21.57 17.07 25.52
C PHE A 19 -22.97 17.27 26.13
N ARG A 20 -23.29 16.56 27.22
CA ARG A 20 -24.56 16.78 27.94
C ARG A 20 -24.60 18.17 28.55
N SER A 21 -23.54 18.59 29.25
CA SER A 21 -23.42 19.94 29.82
C SER A 21 -23.56 21.03 28.76
N LEU A 22 -22.90 20.86 27.61
CA LEU A 22 -23.04 21.79 26.48
C LEU A 22 -24.47 21.83 25.93
N SER A 23 -25.15 20.67 25.86
CA SER A 23 -26.55 20.60 25.42
C SER A 23 -27.50 21.29 26.40
N ASP A 24 -27.25 21.20 27.70
CA ASP A 24 -28.07 21.81 28.75
C ASP A 24 -27.90 23.33 28.78
N MET A 25 -26.71 23.84 28.39
CA MET A 25 -26.38 25.26 28.35
C MET A 25 -27.31 26.09 27.44
N LYS A 26 -27.89 25.48 26.41
CA LYS A 26 -28.83 26.17 25.50
C LYS A 26 -30.12 26.63 26.21
N ASP A 27 -30.49 25.93 27.28
CA ASP A 27 -31.74 26.14 28.02
C ASP A 27 -31.51 27.01 29.27
N GLU A 28 -30.26 27.45 29.50
CA GLU A 28 -29.86 28.24 30.66
C GLU A 28 -30.10 29.74 30.43
N PHE A 29 -30.59 30.43 31.47
CA PHE A 29 -30.99 31.84 31.37
C PHE A 29 -29.76 32.75 31.21
N MET A 30 -29.80 33.67 30.24
CA MET A 30 -28.72 34.62 29.90
C MET A 30 -27.45 34.02 29.29
N VAL A 31 -27.51 32.84 28.67
CA VAL A 31 -26.40 32.33 27.85
C VAL A 31 -26.33 33.07 26.52
N PHE A 32 -25.17 33.65 26.21
CA PHE A 32 -24.92 34.29 24.92
C PHE A 32 -24.34 33.29 23.92
N PRO A 33 -24.53 33.50 22.60
CA PRO A 33 -23.89 32.68 21.57
C PRO A 33 -22.36 32.60 21.69
N THR A 34 -21.72 33.64 22.25
CA THR A 34 -20.29 33.67 22.53
C THR A 34 -19.87 32.68 23.61
N ASP A 35 -20.72 32.45 24.61
CA ASP A 35 -20.44 31.53 25.71
C ASP A 35 -20.49 30.08 25.21
N ILE A 36 -21.49 29.77 24.37
CA ILE A 36 -21.59 28.47 23.68
C ILE A 36 -20.34 28.24 22.82
N SER A 37 -19.90 29.27 22.09
CA SER A 37 -18.70 29.18 21.25
C SER A 37 -17.43 28.93 22.06
N ALA A 38 -17.30 29.59 23.22
CA ALA A 38 -16.19 29.40 24.14
C ALA A 38 -16.19 27.99 24.74
N GLU A 39 -17.35 27.47 25.17
CA GLU A 39 -17.48 26.13 25.72
C GLU A 39 -17.16 25.05 24.67
N VAL A 40 -17.62 25.22 23.43
CA VAL A 40 -17.26 24.32 22.31
C VAL A 40 -15.75 24.34 22.05
N ALA A 41 -15.11 25.51 22.12
CA ALA A 41 -13.66 25.62 21.94
C ALA A 41 -12.90 24.91 23.07
N ALA A 42 -13.34 25.09 24.33
CA ALA A 42 -12.78 24.41 25.49
C ALA A 42 -12.94 22.88 25.38
N LEU A 43 -14.11 22.42 24.97
CA LEU A 43 -14.41 21.00 24.74
C LEU A 43 -13.50 20.39 23.67
N LYS A 44 -13.36 21.07 22.52
CA LYS A 44 -12.45 20.63 21.45
C LYS A 44 -11.01 20.51 21.95
N ALA A 45 -10.53 21.49 22.69
CA ALA A 45 -9.18 21.47 23.25
C ALA A 45 -8.97 20.29 24.22
N LYS A 46 -9.95 20.05 25.10
CA LYS A 46 -9.92 18.95 26.09
C LYS A 46 -9.95 17.57 25.43
N ILE A 47 -10.83 17.37 24.44
CA ILE A 47 -10.89 16.12 23.67
C ILE A 47 -9.61 15.92 22.85
N GLY A 48 -9.11 16.97 22.20
CA GLY A 48 -7.86 16.96 21.45
C GLY A 48 -6.68 16.50 22.31
N ASP A 49 -6.46 17.12 23.46
CA ASP A 49 -5.39 16.75 24.39
C ASP A 49 -5.53 15.29 24.90
N ALA A 50 -6.75 14.82 25.13
CA ALA A 50 -6.99 13.43 25.52
C ALA A 50 -6.64 12.43 24.39
N LEU A 51 -6.98 12.76 23.14
CA LEU A 51 -6.62 11.96 21.97
C LEU A 51 -5.10 11.96 21.74
N ASP A 52 -4.42 13.09 21.88
CA ASP A 52 -2.97 13.19 21.76
C ASP A 52 -2.24 12.35 22.83
N LYS A 53 -2.80 12.25 24.04
CA LYS A 53 -2.28 11.37 25.09
C LYS A 53 -2.48 9.90 24.72
N LEU A 54 -3.64 9.54 24.17
CA LEU A 54 -3.95 8.19 23.73
C LEU A 54 -3.04 7.74 22.57
N GLU A 55 -2.87 8.60 21.56
CA GLU A 55 -1.97 8.36 20.42
C GLU A 55 -0.54 8.10 20.90
N ARG A 56 -0.01 8.97 21.76
CA ARG A 56 1.33 8.80 22.34
C ARG A 56 1.47 7.50 23.11
N HIS A 57 0.42 7.05 23.81
CA HIS A 57 0.45 5.77 24.51
C HIS A 57 0.55 4.59 23.53
N TYR A 58 -0.32 4.53 22.51
CA TYR A 58 -0.29 3.43 21.54
C TYR A 58 0.98 3.41 20.70
N LYS A 59 1.49 4.57 20.30
CA LYS A 59 2.78 4.68 19.59
C LYS A 59 3.91 4.05 20.41
N LYS A 60 3.97 4.33 21.71
CA LYS A 60 4.96 3.72 22.63
C LYS A 60 4.77 2.21 22.75
N GLN A 61 3.54 1.72 22.84
CA GLN A 61 3.25 0.29 22.95
C GLN A 61 3.69 -0.47 21.70
N ILE A 62 3.34 0.04 20.52
CA ILE A 62 3.71 -0.56 19.23
C ILE A 62 5.23 -0.55 19.06
N GLN A 63 5.88 0.59 19.32
CA GLN A 63 7.33 0.71 19.22
C GLN A 63 8.06 -0.23 20.20
N GLY A 64 7.55 -0.36 21.43
CA GLY A 64 8.07 -1.29 22.42
C GLY A 64 7.99 -2.74 21.96
N LYS A 65 6.83 -3.15 21.41
CA LYS A 65 6.64 -4.51 20.86
C LYS A 65 7.54 -4.76 19.65
N ALA A 66 7.60 -3.84 18.70
CA ALA A 66 8.47 -3.96 17.53
C ALA A 66 9.95 -4.11 17.92
N ARG A 67 10.40 -3.34 18.91
CA ARG A 67 11.77 -3.45 19.44
C ARG A 67 12.03 -4.82 20.09
N GLU A 68 11.06 -5.35 20.82
CA GLU A 68 11.15 -6.71 21.41
C GLU A 68 11.25 -7.78 20.32
N ASP A 69 10.40 -7.69 19.30
CA ASP A 69 10.36 -8.66 18.21
C ASP A 69 11.67 -8.66 17.41
N VAL A 70 12.22 -7.47 17.12
CA VAL A 70 13.55 -7.32 16.49
C VAL A 70 14.65 -7.90 17.38
N ARG A 71 14.63 -7.66 18.69
CA ARG A 71 15.60 -8.26 19.61
C ARG A 71 15.55 -9.80 19.58
N LYS A 72 14.34 -10.38 19.64
CA LYS A 72 14.16 -11.85 19.58
C LYS A 72 14.66 -12.42 18.25
N LEU A 73 14.44 -11.71 17.15
CA LEU A 73 14.96 -12.09 15.83
C LEU A 73 16.49 -12.14 15.82
N VAL A 74 17.14 -11.08 16.32
CA VAL A 74 18.61 -11.02 16.43
C VAL A 74 19.15 -12.17 17.29
N GLU A 75 18.59 -12.39 18.48
CA GLU A 75 18.97 -13.50 19.37
C GLU A 75 18.80 -14.88 18.69
N SER A 76 17.76 -15.04 17.86
CA SER A 76 17.50 -16.28 17.12
C SER A 76 18.53 -16.50 16.01
N ILE A 77 18.92 -15.43 15.30
CA ILE A 77 19.96 -15.46 14.26
C ILE A 77 21.31 -15.80 14.87
N GLU A 78 21.70 -15.15 15.97
CA GLU A 78 22.96 -15.42 16.68
C GLU A 78 23.02 -16.88 17.17
N ARG A 79 21.92 -17.38 17.73
CA ARG A 79 21.81 -18.78 18.18
C ARG A 79 21.88 -19.77 17.01
N ALA A 80 21.28 -19.44 15.87
CA ALA A 80 21.38 -20.26 14.66
C ALA A 80 22.82 -20.26 14.12
N GLY A 81 23.48 -19.10 14.10
CA GLY A 81 24.88 -18.96 13.72
C GLY A 81 25.83 -19.77 14.62
N ALA A 82 25.64 -19.72 15.94
CA ALA A 82 26.45 -20.48 16.90
C ALA A 82 26.27 -22.02 16.80
N LYS A 83 25.13 -22.48 16.29
CA LYS A 83 24.84 -23.91 16.09
C LYS A 83 25.34 -24.44 14.73
N ARG A 84 25.87 -23.59 13.86
CA ARG A 84 26.52 -24.06 12.63
C ARG A 84 27.82 -24.76 13.01
N LEU A 85 27.82 -26.09 12.92
CA LEU A 85 28.99 -26.94 13.17
C LEU A 85 30.15 -26.59 12.20
N THR A 86 29.82 -26.04 11.03
CA THR A 86 30.77 -25.54 10.02
C THR A 86 30.24 -24.24 9.39
N LEU A 87 31.14 -23.34 9.00
CA LEU A 87 30.81 -22.11 8.23
C LEU A 87 30.30 -22.42 6.81
N THR A 88 30.32 -23.70 6.41
CA THR A 88 29.76 -24.21 5.16
C THR A 88 28.30 -24.61 5.41
N PRO A 89 27.32 -24.05 4.69
CA PRO A 89 25.95 -24.54 4.80
C PRO A 89 25.90 -25.99 4.31
N HIS A 90 25.22 -26.86 5.04
CA HIS A 90 25.13 -28.29 4.74
C HIS A 90 24.00 -28.52 3.75
N PHE A 91 24.16 -28.03 2.53
CA PHE A 91 23.24 -28.31 1.43
C PHE A 91 23.60 -29.64 0.79
N GLU A 92 22.60 -30.45 0.45
CA GLU A 92 22.82 -31.58 -0.46
C GLU A 92 23.22 -31.04 -1.85
N PRO A 93 23.99 -31.79 -2.66
CA PRO A 93 24.46 -31.33 -3.97
C PRO A 93 23.35 -30.79 -4.89
N GLU A 94 22.16 -31.38 -4.80
CA GLU A 94 20.96 -30.96 -5.55
C GLU A 94 20.44 -29.59 -5.09
N GLU A 95 20.45 -29.31 -3.78
CA GLU A 95 20.03 -28.03 -3.22
C GLU A 95 21.00 -26.90 -3.59
N MET A 96 22.30 -27.22 -3.67
CA MET A 96 23.33 -26.27 -4.10
C MET A 96 23.15 -25.86 -5.57
N MET A 97 22.81 -26.80 -6.46
CA MET A 97 22.50 -26.48 -7.86
C MET A 97 21.26 -25.59 -7.99
N VAL A 98 20.21 -25.86 -7.21
CA VAL A 98 19.00 -25.03 -7.21
C VAL A 98 19.34 -23.62 -6.72
N LEU A 99 20.09 -23.50 -5.63
CA LEU A 99 20.48 -22.19 -5.08
C LEU A 99 21.37 -21.40 -6.05
N GLU A 100 22.32 -22.04 -6.73
CA GLU A 100 23.14 -21.41 -7.78
C GLU A 100 22.30 -20.95 -8.96
N SER A 101 21.31 -21.74 -9.39
CA SER A 101 20.40 -21.36 -10.48
C SER A 101 19.55 -20.13 -10.13
N VAL A 102 19.03 -20.07 -8.91
CA VAL A 102 18.24 -18.93 -8.41
C VAL A 102 19.11 -17.69 -8.27
N HIS A 103 20.32 -17.84 -7.70
CA HIS A 103 21.27 -16.75 -7.57
C HIS A 103 21.69 -16.18 -8.93
N LYS A 104 21.94 -17.07 -9.91
CA LYS A 104 22.28 -16.69 -11.28
C LYS A 104 21.12 -15.95 -11.96
N SER A 105 19.90 -16.46 -11.83
CA SER A 105 18.70 -15.81 -12.38
C SER A 105 18.48 -14.42 -11.79
N LEU A 106 18.70 -14.25 -10.47
CA LEU A 106 18.55 -12.96 -9.81
C LEU A 106 19.61 -11.95 -10.27
N MET A 107 20.87 -12.37 -10.43
CA MET A 107 21.92 -11.52 -10.98
C MET A 107 21.62 -11.09 -12.43
N GLU A 108 21.13 -12.02 -13.25
CA GLU A 108 20.76 -11.73 -14.63
C GLU A 108 19.58 -10.76 -14.71
N GLU A 109 18.57 -10.92 -13.85
CA GLU A 109 17.45 -9.99 -13.74
C GLU A 109 17.89 -8.59 -13.29
N MET A 110 18.80 -8.49 -12.31
CA MET A 110 19.35 -7.20 -11.87
C MET A 110 20.15 -6.50 -12.98
N MET A 111 20.97 -7.23 -13.73
CA MET A 111 21.69 -6.67 -14.89
C MET A 111 20.73 -6.21 -15.98
N ASN A 112 19.67 -6.97 -16.25
CA ASN A 112 18.64 -6.60 -17.22
C ASN A 112 17.86 -5.36 -16.77
N PHE A 113 17.59 -5.21 -15.47
CA PHE A 113 16.93 -4.02 -14.93
C PHE A 113 17.81 -2.77 -15.07
N GLU A 114 19.10 -2.88 -14.78
CA GLU A 114 20.07 -1.79 -14.92
C GLU A 114 20.28 -1.41 -16.41
N GLU A 115 20.29 -2.38 -17.32
CA GLU A 115 20.34 -2.14 -18.77
C GLU A 115 19.04 -1.53 -19.32
N MET A 116 17.89 -1.94 -18.80
CA MET A 116 16.59 -1.35 -19.12
C MET A 116 16.49 0.11 -18.62
N GLU A 117 17.02 0.40 -17.44
CA GLU A 117 17.09 1.77 -16.89
C GLU A 117 18.02 2.65 -17.73
N LEU A 118 19.23 2.18 -18.05
CA LEU A 118 20.18 2.89 -18.91
C LEU A 118 19.65 3.13 -20.33
N SER A 119 18.88 2.18 -20.89
CA SER A 119 18.27 2.34 -22.22
C SER A 119 17.04 3.24 -22.21
N ALA A 120 16.25 3.24 -21.13
CA ALA A 120 15.16 4.19 -20.93
C ALA A 120 15.68 5.62 -20.78
N GLU A 121 16.77 5.84 -20.04
CA GLU A 121 17.42 7.15 -19.88
C GLU A 121 17.98 7.67 -21.21
N LYS A 122 18.60 6.79 -22.02
CA LYS A 122 19.11 7.14 -23.36
C LYS A 122 18.00 7.46 -24.35
N LYS A 123 16.87 6.73 -24.29
CA LYS A 123 15.71 6.99 -25.15
C LYS A 123 15.11 8.36 -24.85
N LYS A 124 15.09 8.75 -23.57
CA LYS A 124 14.65 10.08 -23.12
C LYS A 124 15.54 11.21 -23.65
N CYS A 125 16.87 11.02 -23.72
CA CYS A 125 17.77 11.99 -24.38
C CYS A 125 17.58 12.06 -25.90
N SER A 126 17.27 10.94 -26.57
CA SER A 126 17.05 10.94 -28.03
C SER A 126 15.67 11.44 -28.46
N GLU A 127 14.66 11.42 -27.57
CA GLU A 127 13.35 12.01 -27.83
C GLU A 127 13.39 13.54 -27.70
N GLU A 128 14.22 14.09 -26.81
CA GLU A 128 14.46 15.55 -26.72
C GLU A 128 15.27 16.12 -27.91
N GLU A 129 16.08 15.33 -28.61
CA GLU A 129 16.81 15.78 -29.82
C GLU A 129 16.01 15.63 -31.14
N ASN A 130 14.95 14.82 -31.18
CA ASN A 130 14.19 14.55 -32.42
C ASN A 130 12.87 15.34 -32.57
N GLU A 131 12.48 16.16 -31.59
CA GLU A 131 11.30 17.05 -31.70
C GLU A 131 11.59 18.38 -32.45
N GLU A 132 12.84 18.67 -32.82
CA GLU A 132 13.18 19.87 -33.61
C GLU A 132 13.26 19.66 -35.14
N ASP A 133 13.15 18.42 -35.68
CA ASP A 133 13.32 18.20 -37.13
C ASP A 133 12.46 17.08 -37.74
N SER A 134 11.15 17.07 -37.48
CA SER A 134 10.23 16.16 -38.20
C SER A 134 8.87 16.78 -38.50
N ASP A 135 8.92 17.95 -39.14
CA ASP A 135 7.83 18.45 -39.97
C ASP A 135 8.07 17.93 -41.41
N ARG A 136 7.62 16.70 -41.72
CA ARG A 136 7.27 16.22 -43.09
C ARG A 136 6.96 14.72 -43.19
N MET A 137 5.79 14.44 -43.79
CA MET A 137 5.47 13.29 -44.67
C MET A 137 5.37 11.89 -44.02
N LEU A 138 4.58 10.89 -44.43
CA LEU A 138 3.49 10.60 -45.40
C LEU A 138 3.05 9.14 -45.03
N ILE A 139 1.78 8.76 -45.24
CA ILE A 139 1.22 7.53 -45.93
C ILE A 139 1.89 6.16 -45.60
N ASP A 140 1.26 4.99 -45.42
CA ASP A 140 0.09 4.36 -46.04
C ASP A 140 -0.24 3.02 -45.35
N ALA A 141 -1.41 2.51 -45.70
CA ALA A 141 -1.96 1.17 -45.56
C ALA A 141 -0.98 -0.03 -45.68
N SER A 142 -1.35 -1.17 -45.08
CA SER A 142 -2.07 -2.24 -45.81
C SER A 142 -2.05 -3.59 -45.07
N ASP A 143 -3.17 -4.31 -45.24
CA ASP A 143 -3.48 -5.70 -44.89
C ASP A 143 -2.41 -6.75 -45.29
N GLN A 144 -2.41 -7.95 -44.66
CA GLN A 144 -2.58 -9.26 -45.36
C GLN A 144 -2.48 -10.52 -44.40
N ILE A 145 -3.62 -11.16 -44.11
CA ILE A 145 -4.04 -12.59 -44.32
C ILE A 145 -3.02 -13.78 -44.20
N VAL A 146 -3.34 -14.74 -43.28
CA VAL A 146 -3.35 -16.25 -43.31
C VAL A 146 -2.07 -17.09 -43.53
N ALA A 147 -1.88 -18.13 -42.69
CA ALA A 147 -1.71 -19.53 -43.10
C ALA A 147 -1.69 -20.54 -41.92
N ASP A 148 -2.60 -21.51 -41.98
CA ASP A 148 -2.57 -22.80 -41.27
C ASP A 148 -1.36 -23.66 -41.71
N THR A 149 -0.91 -24.59 -40.86
CA THR A 149 -0.85 -26.04 -41.15
C THR A 149 -0.19 -26.88 -40.04
N SER A 150 -0.73 -28.10 -39.86
CA SER A 150 0.00 -29.36 -39.56
C SER A 150 0.57 -29.58 -38.13
N ALA A 151 0.50 -30.74 -37.46
CA ALA A 151 -0.12 -32.05 -37.65
C ALA A 151 -0.02 -32.88 -36.34
N LYS A 152 -0.96 -33.83 -36.16
CA LYS A 152 -0.90 -35.14 -35.47
C LYS A 152 0.30 -35.49 -34.54
N ASP A 153 -0.01 -35.87 -33.29
CA ASP A 153 0.55 -37.08 -32.63
C ASP A 153 -0.34 -37.55 -31.44
N LYS A 154 -1.15 -38.60 -31.61
CA LYS A 154 -1.07 -39.94 -30.99
C LYS A 154 -0.71 -40.03 -29.49
N GLY A 155 -1.76 -40.15 -28.68
CA GLY A 155 -1.96 -41.30 -27.77
C GLY A 155 -1.13 -41.38 -26.48
N LYS A 156 -1.78 -41.15 -25.34
CA LYS A 156 -1.60 -41.96 -24.13
C LYS A 156 -2.80 -41.79 -23.19
N ALA A 157 -3.21 -42.88 -22.58
CA ALA A 157 -4.35 -42.96 -21.67
C ALA A 157 -4.23 -41.92 -20.54
N ILE A 158 -5.30 -41.15 -20.35
CA ILE A 158 -5.48 -40.23 -19.22
C ILE A 158 -5.69 -41.13 -18.00
N MET A 159 -4.65 -41.36 -17.21
CA MET A 159 -4.85 -41.76 -15.83
C MET A 159 -5.22 -40.50 -15.08
N ASP A 160 -6.45 -40.44 -14.59
CA ASP A 160 -6.91 -39.47 -13.61
C ASP A 160 -6.04 -39.58 -12.35
N SER A 161 -4.90 -38.90 -12.37
CA SER A 161 -4.09 -38.69 -11.18
C SER A 161 -4.63 -37.42 -10.56
N GLU A 162 -5.43 -37.58 -9.52
CA GLU A 162 -5.88 -36.49 -8.65
C GLU A 162 -4.66 -35.62 -8.31
N PRO A 163 -4.70 -34.30 -8.57
CA PRO A 163 -3.56 -33.42 -8.35
C PRO A 163 -3.08 -33.58 -6.90
N PRO A 164 -1.77 -33.79 -6.66
CA PRO A 164 -1.23 -33.85 -5.31
C PRO A 164 -1.77 -32.70 -4.46
N SER A 165 -2.21 -32.97 -3.24
CA SER A 165 -2.93 -32.03 -2.36
C SER A 165 -2.30 -30.62 -2.25
N TYR A 166 -0.99 -30.50 -2.40
CA TYR A 166 -0.28 -29.23 -2.43
C TYR A 166 -0.64 -28.35 -3.66
N ILE A 167 -0.91 -28.95 -4.82
CA ILE A 167 -1.34 -28.25 -6.05
C ILE A 167 -2.74 -27.65 -5.87
N LEU A 168 -3.66 -28.39 -5.24
CA LEU A 168 -5.01 -27.89 -4.95
C LEU A 168 -4.97 -26.67 -4.01
N LYS A 169 -4.06 -26.67 -3.04
CA LYS A 169 -3.87 -25.54 -2.14
C LYS A 169 -3.29 -24.32 -2.85
N LEU A 170 -2.32 -24.51 -3.75
CA LEU A 170 -1.80 -23.42 -4.58
C LEU A 170 -2.85 -22.83 -5.51
N GLN A 171 -3.75 -23.66 -6.06
CA GLN A 171 -4.89 -23.23 -6.87
C GLN A 171 -5.84 -22.34 -6.04
N GLU A 172 -6.21 -22.78 -4.84
CA GLU A 172 -7.08 -22.03 -3.93
C GLU A 172 -6.43 -20.69 -3.49
N ASP A 173 -5.13 -20.69 -3.20
CA ASP A 173 -4.39 -19.49 -2.85
C ASP A 173 -4.33 -18.49 -4.03
N LEU A 174 -4.14 -18.98 -5.26
CA LEU A 174 -4.18 -18.17 -6.50
C LEU A 174 -5.55 -17.53 -6.72
N ASP A 175 -6.61 -18.32 -6.59
CA ASP A 175 -7.98 -17.83 -6.76
C ASP A 175 -8.33 -16.80 -5.67
N SER A 176 -7.91 -17.05 -4.42
CA SER A 176 -8.08 -16.10 -3.31
C SER A 176 -7.32 -14.79 -3.56
N GLN A 177 -6.09 -14.87 -4.08
CA GLN A 177 -5.29 -13.70 -4.39
C GLN A 177 -5.88 -12.90 -5.55
N LYS A 178 -6.41 -13.57 -6.58
CA LYS A 178 -7.06 -12.93 -7.73
C LYS A 178 -8.29 -12.12 -7.32
N VAL A 179 -9.15 -12.69 -6.46
CA VAL A 179 -10.31 -11.98 -5.91
C VAL A 179 -9.90 -10.75 -5.10
N LYS A 180 -8.81 -10.85 -4.31
CA LYS A 180 -8.28 -9.69 -3.56
C LYS A 180 -7.73 -8.61 -4.48
N HIS A 181 -7.07 -8.99 -5.59
CA HIS A 181 -6.55 -8.04 -6.57
C HIS A 181 -7.68 -7.30 -7.29
N GLU A 182 -8.71 -8.01 -7.74
CA GLU A 182 -9.91 -7.42 -8.37
C GLU A 182 -10.62 -6.44 -7.42
N ALA A 183 -10.76 -6.82 -6.14
CA ALA A 183 -11.32 -5.92 -5.13
C ALA A 183 -10.44 -4.68 -4.85
N LEU A 184 -9.12 -4.78 -5.02
CA LEU A 184 -8.19 -3.67 -4.86
C LEU A 184 -8.27 -2.73 -6.06
N GLU A 185 -8.34 -3.27 -7.27
CA GLU A 185 -8.48 -2.53 -8.53
C GLU A 185 -9.73 -1.65 -8.53
N VAL A 186 -10.88 -2.21 -8.14
CA VAL A 186 -12.13 -1.44 -7.96
C VAL A 186 -11.96 -0.31 -6.93
N LYS A 187 -11.21 -0.52 -5.85
CA LYS A 187 -10.95 0.54 -4.85
C LYS A 187 -10.05 1.65 -5.41
N VAL A 188 -9.09 1.31 -6.26
CA VAL A 188 -8.21 2.27 -6.94
C VAL A 188 -9.02 3.13 -7.91
N ASP A 189 -9.91 2.53 -8.69
CA ASP A 189 -10.80 3.28 -9.60
C ASP A 189 -11.73 4.25 -8.84
N ASN A 190 -12.34 3.78 -7.76
CA ASN A 190 -13.16 4.64 -6.89
C ASN A 190 -12.35 5.79 -6.26
N LEU A 191 -11.09 5.55 -5.90
CA LEU A 191 -10.23 6.59 -5.36
C LEU A 191 -9.87 7.62 -6.44
N ALA A 192 -9.55 7.18 -7.66
CA ALA A 192 -9.27 8.05 -8.78
C ALA A 192 -10.48 8.93 -9.15
N GLU A 193 -11.69 8.36 -9.15
CA GLU A 193 -12.92 9.13 -9.38
C GLU A 193 -13.17 10.16 -8.27
N ASN A 194 -13.00 9.76 -7.00
CA ASN A 194 -13.13 10.68 -5.87
C ASN A 194 -12.11 11.83 -5.94
N GLN A 195 -10.86 11.56 -6.33
CA GLN A 195 -9.83 12.59 -6.51
C GLN A 195 -10.22 13.57 -7.63
N LYS A 196 -10.76 13.08 -8.75
CA LYS A 196 -11.26 13.93 -9.84
C LYS A 196 -12.40 14.85 -9.37
N VAL A 197 -13.34 14.33 -8.58
CA VAL A 197 -14.44 15.12 -8.01
C VAL A 197 -13.92 16.19 -7.03
N MET A 198 -12.89 15.88 -6.24
CA MET A 198 -12.28 16.88 -5.35
C MET A 198 -11.56 17.98 -6.12
N ALA A 199 -10.76 17.63 -7.13
CA ALA A 199 -10.06 18.60 -7.97
C ALA A 199 -11.03 19.58 -8.62
N THR A 200 -12.09 19.07 -9.26
CA THR A 200 -13.11 19.94 -9.88
C THR A 200 -13.83 20.86 -8.90
N LYS A 201 -14.10 20.41 -7.67
CA LYS A 201 -14.67 21.25 -6.61
C LYS A 201 -13.69 22.34 -6.18
N GLN A 202 -12.40 22.03 -6.11
CA GLN A 202 -11.36 22.99 -5.79
C GLN A 202 -11.24 24.06 -6.87
N ASP A 203 -11.15 23.67 -8.15
CA ASP A 203 -11.13 24.62 -9.29
C ASP A 203 -12.36 25.54 -9.30
N THR A 204 -13.52 25.02 -8.93
CA THR A 204 -14.76 25.80 -8.82
C THR A 204 -14.70 26.82 -7.68
N MET A 205 -14.09 26.47 -6.53
CA MET A 205 -13.91 27.41 -5.42
C MET A 205 -12.90 28.48 -5.76
N ASP A 206 -11.78 28.10 -6.38
CA ASP A 206 -10.72 29.02 -6.79
C ASP A 206 -11.26 30.04 -7.80
N SER A 207 -12.01 29.59 -8.81
CA SER A 207 -12.68 30.48 -9.77
C SER A 207 -13.66 31.47 -9.10
N LYS A 208 -14.36 31.03 -8.04
CA LYS A 208 -15.28 31.91 -7.28
C LYS A 208 -14.51 32.94 -6.45
N LEU A 209 -13.37 32.55 -5.89
CA LEU A 209 -12.51 33.47 -5.14
C LEU A 209 -11.92 34.53 -6.07
N ASP A 210 -11.42 34.13 -7.25
CA ASP A 210 -10.90 35.07 -8.25
C ASP A 210 -11.97 36.08 -8.71
N ALA A 211 -13.21 35.62 -8.92
CA ALA A 211 -14.32 36.49 -9.28
C ALA A 211 -14.67 37.52 -8.19
N ILE A 212 -14.51 37.16 -6.91
CA ILE A 212 -14.73 38.09 -5.79
C ILE A 212 -13.57 39.08 -5.68
N LEU A 213 -12.33 38.64 -5.89
CA LEU A 213 -11.15 39.49 -5.82
C LEU A 213 -11.05 40.49 -7.00
N ALA A 214 -11.74 40.21 -8.10
CA ALA A 214 -11.80 41.09 -9.27
C ALA A 214 -12.87 42.21 -9.17
N LEU A 215 -13.68 42.25 -8.11
CA LEU A 215 -14.68 43.28 -7.81
C LEU A 215 -14.13 44.35 -6.85
#